data_AF-A0A0G8BZJ8-F1
#
_entry.id   AF-A0A0G8BZJ8-F1
#
_cell.length_a   1.000
_cell.length_b   1.000
_cell.length_c   1.000
_cell.angle_alpha   90.00
_cell.angle_beta   90.00
_cell.angle_gamma   90.00
#
_symmetry.space_group_name_H-M   'P 1'
#
loop_
_entity.id
_entity.type
_entity.pdbx_description
1 polymer ?
#
loop_
_entity_poly.entity_id
_entity_poly.type
_entity_poly.pdbx_seq_one_letter_code
_entity_poly.pdbx_strand_id
1 'polypeptide(L)' 'MQTRKAYFYVASGENLITASGVAPLEFAMEVLKKLDVFAPNTLHSWHELNKTYEPEHFFQLMNLLNS' A
#
# COMPACT_ATOMS: atom_id res chain seq x y z
N MET A 1 -20.91 22.34 9.76
CA MET A 1 -20.30 21.27 10.59
C MET A 1 -20.09 20.06 9.68
N GLN A 2 -19.01 19.28 9.87
CA GLN A 2 -18.34 18.38 8.89
C GLN A 2 -17.52 19.18 7.86
N THR A 3 -16.19 19.11 7.83
CA THR A 3 -15.37 17.90 7.68
C THR A 3 -14.22 17.85 8.67
N ARG A 4 -14.12 16.78 9.43
CA ARG A 4 -12.82 16.36 9.99
C ARG A 4 -11.92 16.16 8.78
N LYS A 5 -10.92 17.03 8.57
CA LYS A 5 -9.78 16.63 7.73
C LYS A 5 -9.13 15.48 8.48
N ALA A 6 -9.49 14.25 8.13
CA ALA A 6 -8.63 13.13 8.43
C ALA A 6 -7.27 13.53 7.85
N TYR A 7 -6.22 13.48 8.68
CA TYR A 7 -4.86 13.65 8.20
C TYR A 7 -4.60 12.43 7.30
N PHE A 8 -5.01 12.54 6.04
CA PHE A 8 -4.70 11.53 5.04
C PHE A 8 -3.20 11.64 4.81
N TYR A 9 -2.45 10.69 5.36
CA TYR A 9 -1.01 10.64 5.16
C TYR A 9 -0.65 10.40 3.68
N VAL A 10 -1.61 9.96 2.87
CA VAL A 10 -1.49 9.77 1.41
C VAL A 10 -2.77 10.28 0.72
N ALA A 11 -2.61 10.97 -0.41
CA ALA A 11 -3.68 11.39 -1.31
C ALA A 11 -3.37 10.92 -2.74
N SER A 12 -4.35 10.29 -3.39
CA SER A 12 -4.24 9.69 -4.72
C SER A 12 -5.30 10.29 -5.65
N GLY A 13 -4.86 10.76 -6.82
CA GLY A 13 -5.70 11.31 -7.89
C GLY A 13 -5.59 10.50 -9.19
N GLU A 14 -5.96 11.12 -10.32
CA GLU A 14 -5.94 10.43 -11.61
C GLU A 14 -4.53 10.05 -12.07
N ASN A 15 -3.53 10.90 -11.86
CA ASN A 15 -2.13 10.64 -12.25
C ASN A 15 -1.11 11.22 -11.27
N LEU A 16 -1.57 11.66 -10.08
CA LEU A 16 -0.75 12.26 -9.05
C LEU A 16 -1.01 11.55 -7.72
N ILE A 17 0.06 11.11 -7.08
CA ILE A 17 0.04 10.55 -5.72
C ILE A 17 0.98 11.42 -4.90
N THR A 18 0.50 11.87 -3.74
CA THR A 18 1.30 12.64 -2.79
C THR A 18 1.13 12.07 -1.39
N ALA A 19 2.16 12.18 -0.57
CA ALA A 19 2.15 11.69 0.80
C ALA A 19 2.95 12.58 1.73
N SER A 20 2.64 12.50 3.02
CA SER A 20 3.50 13.05 4.08
C SER A 20 4.81 12.26 4.15
N GLY A 21 5.91 12.93 4.51
CA GLY A 21 7.23 12.28 4.66
C GLY A 21 7.30 11.19 5.73
N VAL A 22 6.27 11.08 6.58
CA VAL A 22 6.15 10.03 7.62
C VAL A 22 5.36 8.79 7.19
N ALA A 23 4.84 8.74 5.96
CA ALA A 23 4.07 7.60 5.45
C ALA A 23 4.66 6.98 4.16
N PRO A 24 5.93 6.54 4.20
CA PRO A 24 6.59 5.97 3.04
C PRO A 24 5.95 4.65 2.57
N LEU A 25 5.42 3.83 3.50
CA LEU A 25 4.82 2.54 3.16
C LEU A 25 3.50 2.72 2.41
N GLU A 26 2.61 3.56 2.93
CA GLU A 26 1.33 3.86 2.28
C GLU A 26 1.55 4.56 0.93
N PHE A 27 2.56 5.43 0.82
CA PHE A 27 2.92 6.05 -0.46
C PHE A 27 3.31 5.00 -1.50
N ALA A 28 4.23 4.09 -1.14
CA ALA A 28 4.66 3.03 -2.02
C ALA A 28 3.48 2.10 -2.40
N MET A 29 2.58 1.79 -1.47
CA MET A 29 1.37 0.99 -1.75
C MET A 29 0.48 1.65 -2.81
N GLU A 30 0.18 2.95 -2.68
CA GLU A 30 -0.66 3.65 -3.66
C GLU A 30 0.03 3.79 -5.02
N VAL A 31 1.35 4.00 -5.06
CA VAL A 31 2.13 4.02 -6.32
C VAL A 31 2.06 2.66 -7.02
N LEU A 32 2.35 1.57 -6.31
CA LEU A 32 2.30 0.21 -6.87
C LEU A 32 0.90 -0.16 -7.36
N LYS A 33 -0.13 0.22 -6.59
CA LYS A 33 -1.54 0.05 -6.98
C LYS A 33 -1.87 0.79 -8.27
N LYS A 34 -1.37 2.01 -8.44
CA LYS A 34 -1.65 2.84 -9.61
C LYS A 34 -0.95 2.34 -10.87
N LEU A 35 0.25 1.79 -10.71
CA LEU A 35 1.01 1.19 -11.79
C LEU A 35 0.45 -0.18 -12.21
N ASP A 36 -0.46 -0.77 -11.40
CA ASP A 36 -1.09 -2.07 -11.65
C ASP A 36 -0.07 -3.19 -11.91
N VAL A 37 1.05 -3.16 -11.18
CA VAL A 37 2.17 -4.10 -11.34
C VAL A 37 2.05 -5.35 -10.46
N PHE A 38 1.09 -5.35 -9.54
CA PHE A 38 0.76 -6.50 -8.69
C PHE A 38 -0.73 -6.76 -8.71
N ALA A 39 -1.11 -8.04 -8.70
CA ALA A 39 -2.47 -8.43 -8.39
C ALA A 39 -2.90 -7.86 -7.00
N PRO A 40 -4.18 -7.53 -6.79
CA PRO A 40 -4.63 -6.86 -5.56
C PRO A 40 -4.26 -7.57 -4.26
N ASN A 41 -4.33 -8.91 -4.26
CA ASN A 41 -3.96 -9.75 -3.12
C ASN A 41 -2.43 -9.76 -2.88
N THR A 42 -1.62 -9.83 -3.94
CA THR A 42 -0.16 -9.75 -3.86
C THR A 42 0.29 -8.42 -3.27
N LEU A 43 -0.29 -7.31 -3.73
CA LEU A 43 0.00 -5.98 -3.18
C LEU A 43 -0.42 -5.87 -1.71
N HIS A 44 -1.57 -6.44 -1.34
CA HIS A 44 -2.03 -6.46 0.04
C HIS A 44 -1.07 -7.25 0.94
N SER A 45 -0.65 -8.46 0.55
CA SER A 45 0.31 -9.26 1.30
C SER A 45 1.68 -8.56 1.42
N TRP A 46 2.14 -7.88 0.37
CA TRP A 46 3.33 -7.05 0.43
C TRP A 46 3.19 -5.91 1.46
N HIS A 47 2.05 -5.22 1.49
CA HIS A 47 1.80 -4.15 2.46
C HIS A 47 1.78 -4.69 3.90
N GLU A 48 1.05 -5.77 4.16
CA GLU A 48 0.98 -6.35 5.51
C GLU A 48 2.34 -6.87 6.00
N LEU A 49 3.15 -7.48 5.13
CA LEU A 49 4.52 -7.87 5.46
C LEU A 49 5.36 -6.67 5.94
N ASN A 50 5.31 -5.56 5.22
CA ASN A 50 6.11 -4.37 5.55
C ASN A 50 5.57 -3.59 6.75
N LYS A 51 4.28 -3.76 7.07
CA LYS A 51 3.61 -3.07 8.19
C LYS A 51 3.77 -3.80 9.52
N THR A 52 3.63 -5.12 9.51
CA THR A 52 3.54 -5.95 10.72
C THR A 52 4.84 -6.68 11.02
N TYR A 53 5.67 -6.93 10.00
CA TYR A 53 6.85 -7.78 10.08
C TYR A 53 6.54 -9.25 10.44
N GLU A 54 5.29 -9.68 10.30
CA GLU A 54 4.87 -11.05 10.59
C GLU A 54 5.29 -11.99 9.43
N PRO A 55 6.02 -13.09 9.72
CA PRO A 55 6.50 -14.03 8.70
C PRO A 55 5.40 -14.65 7.84
N GLU A 56 4.19 -14.77 8.36
CA GLU A 56 3.02 -15.33 7.68
C GLU A 56 2.73 -14.59 6.37
N HIS A 57 2.87 -13.26 6.37
CA HIS A 57 2.68 -12.43 5.18
C HIS A 57 3.79 -12.62 4.15
N PHE A 58 5.00 -12.96 4.57
CA PHE A 58 6.08 -13.32 3.64
C PHE A 58 5.73 -14.61 2.89
N PHE A 59 5.33 -15.66 3.59
CA PHE A 59 4.94 -16.92 2.95
C PHE A 59 3.73 -16.73 2.02
N GLN A 60 2.75 -15.93 2.44
CA GLN A 60 1.60 -15.59 1.59
C GLN A 60 2.04 -14.83 0.33
N LEU A 61 2.87 -13.79 0.47
CA LEU A 61 3.40 -13.03 -0.66
C LEU A 61 4.15 -13.93 -1.65
N MET A 62 5.04 -14.79 -1.16
CA MET A 62 5.82 -15.70 -2.01
C MET A 62 4.93 -16.72 -2.74
N ASN A 63 3.85 -17.20 -2.11
CA ASN A 63 2.90 -18.07 -2.78
C ASN A 63 2.16 -17.35 -3.90
N LEU A 64 1.74 -16.09 -3.67
CA LEU A 64 1.01 -15.29 -4.65
C LEU A 64 1.88 -14.79 -5.81
N LEU A 65 3.21 -14.68 -5.62
CA LEU A 65 4.14 -14.30 -6.70
C LEU A 65 4.46 -15.47 -7.65
N ASN A 66 4.25 -16.71 -7.21
CA ASN A 66 4.55 -17.94 -7.95
C ASN A 66 3.32 -18.60 -8.58
N SER A 67 2.14 -18.02 -8.39
CA SER A 67 0.86 -18.48 -8.92
C SER A 67 0.47 -17.74 -10.18
#